data_AF-A0A1E5JPY6-F1
#
_entry.id   AF-A0A1E5JPY6-F1
#
_cell.length_a   1.000
_cell.length_b   1.000
_cell.length_c   1.000
_cell.angle_alpha   90.00
_cell.angle_beta   90.00
_cell.angle_gamma   90.00
#
_symmetry.space_group_name_H-M   'P 1'
#
loop_
_entity.id
_entity.type
_entity.pdbx_description
1 polymer ?
#
loop_
_entity_poly.entity_id
_entity_poly.type
_entity_poly.pdbx_seq_one_letter_code
_entity_poly.pdbx_strand_id
1 'polypeptide(L)' 'MYELDNSINFMLVDDDEIDIKDIQRTFKKNKINNPIHVATNGVDALNKLLGINGEKN' A
#
# COMPACT_ATOMS: atom_id res chain seq x y z
N MET A 1 4.15 19.96 13.46
CA MET A 1 3.99 18.50 13.26
C MET A 1 3.76 18.31 11.78
N TYR A 2 4.54 17.46 11.10
CA TYR A 2 4.34 17.25 9.66
C TYR A 2 3.12 16.36 9.47
N GLU A 3 2.11 16.86 8.77
CA GLU A 3 1.04 16.03 8.27
C GLU A 3 1.49 15.41 6.96
N LEU A 4 1.21 14.11 6.79
CA LEU A 4 1.46 13.45 5.53
C LEU A 4 0.45 13.95 4.50
N ASP A 5 0.92 14.26 3.30
CA ASP A 5 0.03 14.58 2.19
C ASP A 5 -0.82 13.35 1.85
N ASN A 6 -2.14 13.49 1.95
CA ASN A 6 -3.10 12.42 1.69
C ASN A 6 -3.16 11.99 0.22
N SER A 7 -2.56 12.75 -0.72
CA SER A 7 -2.44 12.31 -2.12
C SER A 7 -1.31 11.30 -2.34
N ILE A 8 -0.47 11.03 -1.33
CA ILE A 8 0.58 10.02 -1.42
C ILE A 8 -0.06 8.62 -1.38
N ASN A 9 0.19 7.82 -2.40
CA ASN A 9 -0.15 6.40 -2.44
C ASN A 9 1.02 5.55 -1.90
N PHE A 10 0.72 4.52 -1.13
CA PHE A 10 1.70 3.54 -0.65
C PHE A 10 1.52 2.21 -1.37
N MET A 11 2.62 1.58 -1.77
CA MET A 11 2.66 0.21 -2.29
C MET A 11 3.36 -0.69 -1.28
N LEU A 12 2.61 -1.59 -0.65
CA LEU A 12 3.14 -2.62 0.25
C LEU A 12 3.34 -3.92 -0.54
N VAL A 13 4.56 -4.46 -0.49
CA VAL A 13 4.91 -5.72 -1.16
C VAL A 13 5.38 -6.70 -0.11
N ASP A 14 4.57 -7.72 0.16
CA ASP A 14 4.83 -8.72 1.19
C ASP A 14 4.01 -9.98 0.91
N ASP A 15 4.63 -11.16 0.99
CA ASP A 15 3.95 -12.44 0.78
C ASP A 15 3.27 -12.99 2.04
N ASP A 16 3.56 -12.45 3.23
CA ASP A 16 2.90 -12.84 4.49
C ASP A 16 1.65 -11.98 4.77
N GLU A 17 0.48 -12.63 4.79
CA GLU A 17 -0.79 -11.95 5.08
C GLU A 17 -0.89 -11.36 6.50
N ILE A 18 -0.17 -11.92 7.48
CA ILE A 18 -0.16 -11.43 8.86
C ILE A 18 0.60 -10.11 8.92
N ASP A 19 1.74 -10.03 8.24
CA ASP A 19 2.55 -8.81 8.17
C ASP A 19 1.79 -7.69 7.45
N ILE A 20 1.10 -8.01 6.34
CA ILE A 20 0.19 -7.06 5.66
C ILE A 20 -0.86 -6.50 6.62
N LYS A 21 -1.54 -7.38 7.37
CA LYS A 21 -2.61 -6.98 8.31
C LYS A 21 -2.05 -6.09 9.43
N ASP A 22 -0.84 -6.37 9.90
CA ASP A 22 -0.21 -5.59 10.97
C ASP A 22 0.25 -4.20 10.49
N ILE A 23 0.73 -4.06 9.25
CA ILE A 23 0.98 -2.75 8.62
C ILE A 23 -0.34 -1.96 8.48
N GLN A 24 -1.39 -2.58 7.93
CA GLN A 24 -2.69 -1.91 7.78
C GLN A 24 -3.27 -1.46 9.13
N ARG A 25 -3.12 -2.27 10.18
CA ARG A 25 -3.52 -1.90 11.55
C ARG A 25 -2.69 -0.73 12.08
N THR A 26 -1.39 -0.71 11.80
CA THR A 26 -0.48 0.36 12.23
C THR A 26 -0.83 1.69 11.57
N PHE A 27 -1.17 1.70 10.28
CA PHE A 27 -1.67 2.90 9.60
C PHE A 27 -2.93 3.45 10.27
N LYS A 28 -3.92 2.58 10.52
CA LYS A 28 -5.17 2.95 11.21
C LYS A 28 -4.91 3.51 12.61
N LYS A 29 -4.05 2.87 13.41
CA LYS A 29 -3.68 3.32 14.77
C LYS A 29 -3.03 4.70 14.76
N ASN A 30 -2.20 4.99 13.77
CA ASN A 30 -1.50 6.26 13.62
C ASN A 30 -2.28 7.31 12.82
N LYS A 31 -3.54 7.02 12.43
CA LYS A 31 -4.38 7.91 11.61
C LYS A 31 -3.75 8.31 10.28
N ILE A 32 -2.95 7.42 9.69
CA ILE A 32 -2.39 7.58 8.35
C ILE A 32 -3.46 7.08 7.37
N ASN A 33 -4.19 8.01 6.76
CA ASN A 33 -5.34 7.70 5.90
C ASN A 33 -5.00 7.55 4.42
N ASN A 34 -3.71 7.65 4.08
CA ASN A 34 -3.20 7.44 2.74
C ASN A 34 -3.62 6.07 2.19
N PRO A 35 -3.95 5.97 0.88
CA PRO A 35 -4.22 4.69 0.26
C PRO A 35 -3.01 3.75 0.35
N ILE A 36 -3.28 2.48 0.69
CA ILE A 36 -2.29 1.41 0.66
C ILE A 36 -2.74 0.38 -0.37
N HIS A 37 -1.94 0.23 -1.40
CA HIS A 37 -2.03 -0.84 -2.38
C HIS A 37 -1.16 -2.00 -1.90
N VAL A 38 -1.64 -3.23 -2.05
CA VAL A 38 -0.94 -4.43 -1.56
C VAL A 38 -0.65 -5.34 -2.75
N ALA A 39 0.56 -5.86 -2.82
CA ALA A 39 0.98 -6.92 -3.72
C ALA A 39 1.68 -8.04 -2.93
N THR A 40 1.48 -9.29 -3.32
CA THR A 40 2.08 -10.45 -2.62
C THR A 40 3.40 -10.92 -3.22
N ASN A 41 3.86 -10.26 -4.29
CA ASN A 41 5.13 -10.55 -4.94
C ASN A 41 5.56 -9.38 -5.83
N GLY A 42 6.80 -9.42 -6.31
CA GLY A 42 7.37 -8.36 -7.13
C GLY A 42 6.74 -8.19 -8.51
N VAL A 43 6.25 -9.28 -9.14
CA VAL A 43 5.60 -9.20 -10.45
C VAL A 43 4.26 -8.51 -10.35
N ASP A 44 3.46 -8.88 -9.34
CA ASP A 44 2.21 -8.21 -9.03
C ASP A 44 2.45 -6.74 -8.71
N ALA A 45 3.38 -6.42 -7.81
CA ALA A 45 3.74 -5.04 -7.46
C ALA A 45 4.12 -4.21 -8.70
N LEU A 46 4.96 -4.76 -9.58
CA LEU A 46 5.38 -4.10 -10.81
C LEU A 46 4.19 -3.85 -11.74
N ASN A 47 3.29 -4.83 -11.92
CA ASN A 47 2.09 -4.67 -12.74
C ASN A 47 1.19 -3.55 -12.22
N LYS A 48 1.00 -3.48 -10.88
CA LYS A 48 0.21 -2.43 -10.23
C LYS A 48 0.83 -1.05 -10.49
N LEU A 49 2.14 -0.89 -10.24
CA LEU A 49 2.87 0.37 -10.46
C LEU A 49 2.80 0.86 -11.91
N LEU A 50 2.87 -0.06 -12.87
CA LEU A 50 2.77 0.25 -14.30
C LEU A 50 1.33 0.52 -14.77
N GLY A 51 0.33 0.33 -13.91
CA GLY A 51 -1.09 0.45 -14.26
C GLY A 51 -1.56 -0.59 -15.28
N ILE A 52 -0.88 -1.74 -15.34
CA ILE A 52 -1.22 -2.84 -16.24
C ILE A 52 -2.52 -3.49 -15.73
N ASN A 53 -3.37 -3.97 -16.64
CA ASN A 53 -4.67 -4.57 -16.34
C ASN A 53 -5.72 -3.62 -15.74
N GLY A 54 -5.55 -2.31 -15.86
CA GLY A 54 -6.55 -1.32 -15.47
C GLY A 54 -6.55 -0.99 -13.97
N GLU A 55 -5.54 -1.42 -13.22
CA GLU A 55 -5.30 -0.91 -11.88
C GLU A 55 -4.84 0.56 -11.99
N LYS A 56 -5.72 1.49 -11.65
CA LYS A 56 -5.38 2.91 -11.63
C LYS A 56 -4.59 3.22 -10.36
N ASN A 57 -3.38 3.76 -10.56
CA ASN A 57 -2.52 4.36 -9.55
C ASN A 57 -3.20 5.50 -8.79
#